data_AF-W6V3P0-F1
#
_entry.id   AF-W6V3P0-F1
#
_cell.length_a   1.000
_cell.length_b   1.000
_cell.length_c   1.000
_cell.angle_alpha   90.00
_cell.angle_beta   90.00
_cell.angle_gamma   90.00
#
_symmetry.space_group_name_H-M   'P 1'
#
loop_
_entity.id
_entity.type
_entity.pdbx_description
1 polymer ?
#
loop_
_entity_poly.entity_id
_entity_poly.type
_entity_poly.pdbx_seq_one_letter_code
_entity_poly.pdbx_strand_id
1 'polypeptide(L)'
;MFPHEKATALLSGATAGLCVDLVVYPLDTIKTRLQSISRSIRPSGRLHLFAGFPAVLSGSAPGAALFFCAYEMTKNRTAEIAPPWLSAMLAASLGEVVACIIRVPCETVKQRAQSQPHLGFGRVLSNTLRTEGLGGMYRGYLSTILRELPFSLIQYPVWETLKRFMERYNQSRTGGSGSLSKGQFALCGAMAGALAGACTTPFDVVKTRIMLAEKQSAFSTINVLTVTRLVYAEAGFRGLFAGLVPRVSLLAIGGSIFLGLYDITKAFWSHTLDRCRDPFYHWLLKASAVDYALIIYSIVVHFFGLYAMDRFKAPTSAIDLCYFIKQRKKSEFVSNVPPMYFALGVNQCADGSAYLEYGRTKVMCCVCGPVELKQDGQLVTSFRFAPFSSQIRRDTFKDAEEKRLSQLLLTALEPSVILDSFPRGKYQIAVTVLDDGTELNDYVCSTSSCLSAGITCATLALVHAGVQMYDLAIGLDVMSRALNSNSPEGGDLISSVAVMPQLNQVTMFNGTSLGLRSLDGLRTVMEEAFTRAESIYATIHGTLYSIMKTDYKELEKPE
;
A
#
# COMPACT_ATOMS: atom_id res chain seq x y z
N MET A 1 -26.17 25.70 -30.16
CA MET A 1 -25.29 25.04 -31.15
C MET A 1 -23.89 25.09 -30.58
N PHE A 2 -23.43 24.05 -29.88
CA PHE A 2 -22.01 23.98 -29.48
C PHE A 2 -21.21 23.81 -30.78
N PRO A 3 -20.33 24.76 -31.16
CA PRO A 3 -19.65 24.68 -32.44
C PRO A 3 -18.65 23.52 -32.41
N HIS A 4 -18.54 22.80 -33.53
CA HIS A 4 -17.63 21.67 -33.80
C HIS A 4 -16.18 21.93 -33.31
N GLU A 5 -15.75 23.19 -33.35
CA GLU A 5 -14.48 23.67 -32.84
C GLU A 5 -14.30 23.45 -31.31
N LYS A 6 -15.34 23.64 -30.50
CA LYS A 6 -15.30 23.40 -29.04
C LYS A 6 -15.22 21.91 -28.72
N ALA A 7 -15.94 21.07 -29.46
CA ALA A 7 -15.87 19.62 -29.28
C ALA A 7 -14.48 19.06 -29.63
N THR A 8 -13.91 19.54 -30.74
CA THR A 8 -12.54 19.20 -31.15
C THR A 8 -11.52 19.62 -30.08
N ALA A 9 -11.64 20.84 -29.54
CA ALA A 9 -10.77 21.34 -28.48
C ALA A 9 -10.89 20.52 -27.17
N LEU A 10 -12.10 20.09 -26.82
CA LEU A 10 -12.38 19.28 -25.62
C LEU A 10 -11.76 17.88 -25.74
N LEU A 11 -12.00 17.18 -26.86
CA LEU A 11 -11.49 15.83 -27.09
C LEU A 11 -9.96 15.80 -27.23
N SER A 12 -9.39 16.78 -27.93
CA SER A 12 -7.93 16.94 -28.04
C SER A 12 -7.29 17.26 -26.70
N GLY A 13 -7.91 18.13 -25.89
CA GLY A 13 -7.47 18.44 -24.53
C GLY A 13 -7.51 17.22 -23.60
N ALA A 14 -8.60 16.46 -23.62
CA ALA A 14 -8.74 15.27 -22.79
C ALA A 14 -7.72 14.17 -23.18
N THR A 15 -7.59 13.88 -24.47
CA THR A 15 -6.63 12.87 -24.96
C THR A 15 -5.18 13.29 -24.70
N ALA A 16 -4.81 14.54 -24.97
CA ALA A 16 -3.46 15.04 -24.68
C ALA A 16 -3.16 15.03 -23.17
N GLY A 17 -4.12 15.45 -22.34
CA GLY A 17 -3.98 15.42 -20.88
C GLY A 17 -3.75 14.02 -20.33
N LEU A 18 -4.51 13.04 -20.81
CA LEU A 18 -4.36 11.64 -20.40
C LEU A 18 -3.03 11.01 -20.83
N CYS A 19 -2.57 11.33 -22.04
CA CYS A 19 -1.25 10.87 -22.49
C CYS A 19 -0.13 11.47 -21.64
N VAL A 20 -0.24 12.74 -21.26
CA VAL A 20 0.69 13.38 -20.32
C VAL A 20 0.64 12.67 -18.97
N ASP A 21 -0.54 12.50 -18.41
CA ASP A 21 -0.74 11.82 -17.13
C ASP A 21 -0.08 10.44 -17.14
N LEU A 22 -0.24 9.66 -18.22
CA LEU A 22 0.35 8.33 -18.37
C LEU A 22 1.88 8.33 -18.44
N VAL A 23 2.48 9.26 -19.20
CA VAL A 23 3.95 9.38 -19.32
C VAL A 23 4.58 9.86 -18.02
N VAL A 24 3.89 10.76 -17.32
CA VAL A 24 4.39 11.48 -16.16
C VAL A 24 4.08 10.71 -14.85
N TYR A 25 3.12 9.77 -14.87
CA TYR A 25 2.66 9.01 -13.72
C TYR A 25 3.78 8.35 -12.89
N PRO A 26 4.78 7.68 -13.48
CA PRO A 26 5.84 7.03 -12.71
C PRO A 26 6.64 8.02 -11.84
N LEU A 27 6.90 9.21 -12.37
CA LEU A 27 7.60 10.28 -11.65
C LEU A 27 6.73 10.85 -10.53
N ASP A 28 5.42 10.93 -10.74
CA ASP A 28 4.47 11.39 -9.72
C ASP A 28 4.39 10.37 -8.56
N THR A 29 4.38 9.07 -8.85
CA THR A 29 4.46 8.02 -7.83
C THR A 29 5.75 8.12 -7.01
N ILE A 30 6.91 8.37 -7.65
CA ILE A 30 8.19 8.57 -6.96
C ILE A 30 8.13 9.81 -6.05
N LYS A 31 7.57 10.91 -6.55
CA LYS A 31 7.37 12.15 -5.78
C LYS A 31 6.51 11.88 -4.54
N THR A 32 5.34 11.25 -4.69
CA THR A 32 4.44 10.96 -3.55
C THR A 32 5.12 10.11 -2.49
N ARG A 33 5.89 9.09 -2.91
CA ARG A 33 6.65 8.24 -1.99
C ARG A 33 7.75 8.98 -1.23
N LEU A 34 8.50 9.86 -1.91
CA LEU A 34 9.50 10.73 -1.29
C LEU A 34 8.89 11.70 -0.27
N GLN A 35 7.68 12.17 -0.53
CA GLN A 35 6.95 13.10 0.35
C GLN A 35 6.24 12.39 1.52
N SER A 36 6.03 11.07 1.43
CA SER A 36 5.44 10.24 2.49
C SER A 36 6.31 10.20 3.76
N ILE A 37 5.72 9.73 4.88
CA ILE A 37 6.42 9.53 6.16
C ILE A 37 7.53 8.48 6.03
N SER A 38 7.23 7.38 5.33
CA SER A 38 8.15 6.26 5.14
C SER A 38 9.36 6.61 4.26
N ARG A 39 9.25 7.63 3.38
CA ARG A 39 10.28 8.05 2.39
C ARG A 39 10.84 6.92 1.52
N SER A 40 10.22 5.74 1.53
CA SER A 40 10.69 4.59 0.78
C SER A 40 10.37 4.73 -0.71
N ILE A 41 11.41 4.91 -1.54
CA ILE A 41 11.30 5.04 -3.00
C ILE A 41 11.06 3.65 -3.65
N ARG A 42 11.54 2.59 -2.99
CA ARG A 42 11.48 1.20 -3.44
C ARG A 42 10.67 0.38 -2.44
N PRO A 43 9.43 -0.03 -2.79
CA PRO A 43 8.76 -1.07 -2.03
C PRO A 43 9.56 -2.36 -2.16
N SER A 44 9.52 -3.20 -1.13
CA SER A 44 9.84 -4.62 -1.21
C SER A 44 8.93 -5.30 -2.24
N GLY A 45 9.35 -5.37 -3.51
CA GLY A 45 8.61 -6.04 -4.60
C GLY A 45 8.71 -5.39 -5.98
N ARG A 46 7.90 -5.88 -6.94
CA ARG A 46 7.76 -5.29 -8.29
C ARG A 46 7.28 -3.83 -8.17
N LEU A 47 7.94 -2.91 -8.86
CA LEU A 47 7.61 -1.50 -8.91
C LEU A 47 6.19 -1.27 -9.49
N HIS A 48 5.16 -1.27 -8.64
CA HIS A 48 3.84 -0.78 -9.00
C HIS A 48 3.88 0.75 -9.06
N LEU A 49 4.38 1.26 -10.18
CA LEU A 49 4.49 2.70 -10.48
C LEU A 49 3.14 3.29 -10.91
N PHE A 50 2.20 2.46 -11.35
CA PHE A 50 0.86 2.84 -11.82
C PHE A 50 -0.25 2.61 -10.78
N ALA A 51 0.10 2.34 -9.52
CA ALA A 51 -0.88 2.18 -8.45
C ALA A 51 -1.71 3.48 -8.28
N GLY A 52 -3.04 3.36 -8.31
CA GLY A 52 -3.96 4.50 -8.20
C GLY A 52 -4.32 5.20 -9.52
N PHE A 53 -3.80 4.76 -10.67
CA PHE A 53 -4.09 5.38 -11.96
C PHE A 53 -5.59 5.45 -12.31
N PRO A 54 -6.43 4.42 -12.00
CA PRO A 54 -7.88 4.50 -12.21
C PRO A 54 -8.56 5.67 -11.48
N ALA A 55 -8.02 6.11 -10.34
CA ALA A 55 -8.54 7.26 -9.60
C ALA A 55 -8.31 8.58 -10.36
N VAL A 56 -7.17 8.70 -11.05
CA VAL A 56 -6.85 9.86 -11.88
C VAL A 56 -7.77 9.90 -13.09
N LEU A 57 -7.95 8.75 -13.77
CA LEU A 57 -8.87 8.64 -14.91
C LEU A 57 -10.30 9.08 -14.56
N SER A 58 -10.80 8.67 -13.40
CA SER A 58 -12.17 9.01 -12.98
C SER A 58 -12.32 10.49 -12.59
N GLY A 59 -11.26 11.13 -12.08
CA GLY A 59 -11.30 12.49 -11.56
C GLY A 59 -10.89 13.59 -12.54
N SER A 60 -10.02 13.31 -13.50
CA SER A 60 -9.38 14.34 -14.34
C SER A 60 -10.37 15.08 -15.23
N ALA A 61 -11.21 14.38 -15.99
CA ALA A 61 -12.15 15.01 -16.93
C ALA A 61 -13.27 15.80 -16.21
N PRO A 62 -13.98 15.26 -15.20
CA PRO A 62 -14.99 16.02 -14.48
C PRO A 62 -14.39 17.19 -13.67
N GLY A 63 -13.18 17.01 -13.12
CA GLY A 63 -12.46 18.07 -12.43
C GLY A 63 -12.09 19.24 -13.36
N ALA A 64 -11.59 18.94 -14.56
CA ALA A 64 -11.28 19.95 -15.57
C ALA A 64 -12.55 20.66 -16.07
N ALA A 65 -13.64 19.92 -16.29
CA ALA A 65 -14.92 20.51 -16.69
C ALA A 65 -15.44 21.50 -15.64
N LEU A 66 -15.43 21.12 -14.36
CA LEU A 66 -15.80 22.02 -13.27
C LEU A 66 -14.91 23.25 -13.19
N PHE A 67 -13.59 23.08 -13.36
CA PHE A 67 -12.64 24.19 -13.40
C PHE A 67 -13.02 25.20 -14.49
N PHE A 68 -13.18 24.74 -15.74
CA PHE A 68 -13.45 25.64 -16.86
C PHE A 68 -14.84 26.29 -16.76
N CYS A 69 -15.86 25.58 -16.31
CA CYS A 69 -17.18 26.15 -16.05
C CYS A 69 -17.11 27.29 -15.03
N ALA A 70 -16.48 27.05 -13.88
CA ALA A 70 -16.32 28.05 -12.84
C ALA A 70 -15.42 29.21 -13.30
N TYR A 71 -14.36 28.91 -14.06
CA TYR A 71 -13.48 29.90 -14.66
C TYR A 71 -14.23 30.85 -15.60
N GLU A 72 -14.98 30.32 -16.57
CA GLU A 72 -15.75 31.12 -17.53
C GLU A 72 -16.83 31.95 -16.83
N MET A 73 -17.58 31.36 -15.89
CA MET A 73 -18.60 32.08 -15.12
C MET A 73 -18.01 33.24 -14.32
N THR A 74 -16.88 33.02 -13.65
CA THR A 74 -16.22 34.05 -12.85
C THR A 74 -15.66 35.14 -13.74
N LYS A 75 -14.92 34.75 -14.78
CA LYS A 75 -14.28 35.68 -15.72
C LYS A 75 -15.30 36.59 -16.40
N ASN A 76 -16.45 36.07 -16.82
CA ASN A 76 -17.51 36.85 -17.44
C ASN A 76 -18.11 37.89 -16.48
N ARG A 77 -18.22 37.56 -15.19
CA ARG A 77 -18.72 38.49 -14.16
C ARG A 77 -17.69 39.51 -13.70
N THR A 78 -16.41 39.14 -13.68
CA THR A 78 -15.32 40.03 -13.23
C THR A 78 -14.68 40.82 -14.36
N ALA A 79 -14.96 40.52 -15.63
CA ALA A 79 -14.42 41.22 -16.79
C ALA A 79 -14.79 42.71 -16.84
N GLU A 80 -15.97 43.08 -16.31
CA GLU A 80 -16.44 44.46 -16.28
C GLU A 80 -15.90 45.26 -15.08
N ILE A 81 -15.44 44.56 -14.03
CA ILE A 81 -15.14 45.16 -12.72
C ILE A 81 -13.62 45.24 -12.48
N ALA A 82 -12.83 44.32 -13.04
CA ALA A 82 -11.42 44.17 -12.75
C ALA A 82 -10.56 44.15 -14.04
N PRO A 83 -9.28 44.59 -13.96
CA PRO A 83 -8.38 44.49 -15.10
C PRO A 83 -8.17 43.01 -15.53
N PRO A 84 -7.83 42.75 -16.81
CA PRO A 84 -7.84 41.40 -17.38
C PRO A 84 -7.01 40.36 -16.61
N TRP A 85 -5.86 40.77 -16.07
CA TRP A 85 -4.97 39.91 -15.31
C TRP A 85 -5.57 39.51 -13.94
N LEU A 86 -6.23 40.46 -13.26
CA LEU A 86 -6.87 40.23 -11.97
C LEU A 86 -8.14 39.38 -12.14
N SER A 87 -8.94 39.67 -13.17
CA SER A 87 -10.11 38.88 -13.53
C SER A 87 -9.76 37.42 -13.85
N ALA A 88 -8.70 37.20 -14.65
CA ALA A 88 -8.21 35.86 -14.96
C ALA A 88 -7.68 35.11 -13.72
N MET A 89 -7.00 35.82 -12.82
CA MET A 89 -6.45 35.25 -11.59
C MET A 89 -7.57 34.84 -10.62
N LEU A 90 -8.57 35.70 -10.38
CA LEU A 90 -9.73 35.39 -9.55
C LEU A 90 -10.55 34.23 -10.13
N ALA A 91 -10.76 34.21 -11.45
CA ALA A 91 -11.43 33.13 -12.14
C ALA A 91 -10.68 31.80 -12.01
N ALA A 92 -9.35 31.80 -12.14
CA ALA A 92 -8.52 30.61 -11.96
C ALA A 92 -8.57 30.12 -10.50
N SER A 93 -8.46 31.02 -9.52
CA SER A 93 -8.54 30.68 -8.10
C SER A 93 -9.90 30.08 -7.71
N LEU A 94 -11.01 30.66 -8.17
CA LEU A 94 -12.33 30.11 -7.89
C LEU A 94 -12.56 28.78 -8.63
N GLY A 95 -12.10 28.69 -9.87
CA GLY A 95 -12.11 27.45 -10.64
C GLY A 95 -11.37 26.32 -9.94
N GLU A 96 -10.20 26.59 -9.36
CA GLU A 96 -9.42 25.62 -8.59
C GLU A 96 -10.18 25.12 -7.37
N VAL A 97 -10.83 26.01 -6.61
CA VAL A 97 -11.61 25.63 -5.42
C VAL A 97 -12.79 24.73 -5.81
N VAL A 98 -13.53 25.08 -6.86
CA VAL A 98 -14.68 24.28 -7.33
C VAL A 98 -14.22 22.92 -7.86
N ALA A 99 -13.13 22.88 -8.63
CA ALA A 99 -12.58 21.64 -9.15
C ALA A 99 -12.02 20.71 -8.05
N CYS A 100 -11.61 21.25 -6.90
CA CYS A 100 -11.18 20.44 -5.75
C CYS A 100 -12.29 19.53 -5.21
N ILE A 101 -13.57 19.83 -5.46
CA ILE A 101 -14.70 19.00 -4.99
C ILE A 101 -14.60 17.58 -5.52
N ILE A 102 -14.30 17.42 -6.82
CA ILE A 102 -14.14 16.10 -7.45
C ILE A 102 -12.69 15.61 -7.34
N ARG A 103 -11.72 16.52 -7.48
CA ARG A 103 -10.31 16.14 -7.55
C ARG A 103 -9.75 15.61 -6.23
N VAL A 104 -10.14 16.18 -5.09
CA VAL A 104 -9.61 15.78 -3.78
C VAL A 104 -9.91 14.33 -3.43
N PRO A 105 -11.14 13.79 -3.53
CA PRO A 105 -11.38 12.38 -3.23
C PRO A 105 -10.60 11.44 -4.15
N CYS A 106 -10.51 11.75 -5.45
CA CYS A 106 -9.70 10.98 -6.40
C CYS A 106 -8.21 11.00 -6.04
N GLU A 107 -7.69 12.17 -5.68
CA GLU A 107 -6.28 12.36 -5.30
C GLU A 107 -5.95 11.67 -3.97
N THR A 108 -6.86 11.66 -2.99
CA THR A 108 -6.68 10.93 -1.72
C THR A 108 -6.54 9.44 -1.96
N VAL A 109 -7.40 8.85 -2.80
CA VAL A 109 -7.35 7.42 -3.12
C VAL A 109 -6.09 7.08 -3.92
N LYS A 110 -5.73 7.93 -4.89
CA LYS A 110 -4.48 7.81 -5.67
C LYS A 110 -3.26 7.81 -4.76
N GLN A 111 -3.11 8.81 -3.89
CA GLN A 111 -1.93 8.94 -3.03
C GLN A 111 -1.80 7.78 -2.05
N ARG A 112 -2.92 7.31 -1.48
CA ARG A 112 -2.94 6.11 -0.62
C ARG A 112 -2.51 4.86 -1.38
N ALA A 113 -3.03 4.66 -2.59
CA ALA A 113 -2.61 3.54 -3.45
C ALA A 113 -1.13 3.63 -3.84
N GLN A 114 -0.58 4.82 -4.07
CA GLN A 114 0.85 5.03 -4.36
C GLN A 114 1.74 4.74 -3.14
N SER A 115 1.22 4.94 -1.92
CA SER A 115 1.90 4.65 -0.65
C SER A 115 1.76 3.21 -0.18
N GLN A 116 0.68 2.51 -0.57
CA GLN A 116 0.39 1.12 -0.21
C GLN A 116 0.33 0.22 -1.47
N PRO A 117 1.47 -0.04 -2.13
CA PRO A 117 1.51 -0.72 -3.43
C PRO A 117 1.12 -2.21 -3.41
N HIS A 118 0.97 -2.79 -2.22
CA HIS A 118 0.52 -4.16 -1.98
C HIS A 118 -1.01 -4.31 -2.04
N LEU A 119 -1.76 -3.20 -1.92
CA LEU A 119 -3.23 -3.22 -1.98
C LEU A 119 -3.71 -2.81 -3.37
N GLY A 120 -4.63 -3.60 -3.94
CA GLY A 120 -5.34 -3.23 -5.16
C GLY A 120 -6.22 -1.99 -4.96
N PHE A 121 -6.41 -1.20 -6.03
CA PHE A 121 -7.18 0.06 -6.01
C PHE A 121 -8.57 -0.08 -5.34
N GLY A 122 -9.34 -1.11 -5.70
CA GLY A 122 -10.66 -1.35 -5.13
C GLY A 122 -10.63 -1.64 -3.62
N ARG A 123 -9.56 -2.28 -3.13
CA ARG A 123 -9.37 -2.57 -1.71
C ARG A 123 -8.94 -1.30 -0.95
N VAL A 124 -8.09 -0.44 -1.52
CA VAL A 124 -7.75 0.87 -0.93
C VAL A 124 -8.98 1.77 -0.81
N LEU A 125 -9.81 1.81 -1.87
CA LEU A 125 -11.05 2.59 -1.88
C LEU A 125 -12.06 2.06 -0.85
N SER A 126 -12.32 0.75 -0.84
CA SER A 126 -13.23 0.10 0.11
C SER A 126 -12.76 0.27 1.54
N ASN A 127 -11.46 0.09 1.81
CA ASN A 127 -10.90 0.25 3.14
C ASN A 127 -11.04 1.71 3.62
N THR A 128 -10.74 2.68 2.75
CA THR A 128 -10.93 4.11 3.07
C THR A 128 -12.39 4.44 3.40
N LEU A 129 -13.33 3.98 2.57
CA LEU A 129 -14.75 4.21 2.79
C LEU A 129 -15.29 3.54 4.06
N ARG A 130 -14.85 2.31 4.35
CA ARG A 130 -15.30 1.55 5.54
C ARG A 130 -14.69 2.08 6.84
N THR A 131 -13.42 2.47 6.83
CA THR A 131 -12.70 2.88 8.04
C THR A 131 -12.87 4.37 8.34
N GLU A 132 -12.91 5.23 7.34
CA GLU A 132 -12.93 6.69 7.51
C GLU A 132 -14.18 7.38 6.99
N GLY A 133 -15.00 6.68 6.20
CA GLY A 133 -16.19 7.24 5.57
C GLY A 133 -15.86 8.32 4.54
N LEU A 134 -16.87 9.07 4.12
CA LEU A 134 -16.72 10.16 3.15
C LEU A 134 -15.84 11.30 3.69
N GLY A 135 -15.85 11.54 5.01
CA GLY A 135 -14.99 12.55 5.64
C GLY A 135 -13.50 12.26 5.47
N GLY A 136 -13.09 10.99 5.43
CA GLY A 136 -11.70 10.59 5.18
C GLY A 136 -11.21 10.98 3.79
N MET A 137 -12.06 10.86 2.77
CA MET A 137 -11.71 11.18 1.38
C MET A 137 -11.46 12.69 1.18
N TYR A 138 -12.12 13.54 1.97
CA TYR A 138 -11.99 15.00 1.92
C TYR A 138 -11.01 15.59 2.94
N ARG A 139 -10.29 14.75 3.72
CA ARG A 139 -9.35 15.21 4.76
C ARG A 139 -8.26 16.14 4.23
N GLY A 140 -7.89 16.00 2.96
CA GLY A 140 -6.90 16.84 2.27
C GLY A 140 -7.45 18.11 1.60
N TYR A 141 -8.74 18.43 1.72
CA TYR A 141 -9.37 19.50 0.94
C TYR A 141 -8.77 20.87 1.24
N LEU A 142 -8.69 21.25 2.52
CA LEU A 142 -8.15 22.55 2.93
C LEU A 142 -6.65 22.68 2.58
N SER A 143 -5.87 21.63 2.82
CA SER A 143 -4.45 21.62 2.44
C SER A 143 -4.22 21.67 0.93
N THR A 144 -5.18 21.14 0.15
CA THR A 144 -5.13 21.25 -1.33
C THR A 144 -5.36 22.69 -1.75
N ILE A 145 -6.40 23.36 -1.23
CA ILE A 145 -6.66 24.77 -1.54
C ILE A 145 -5.47 25.66 -1.16
N LEU A 146 -4.90 25.45 0.02
CA LEU A 146 -3.72 26.19 0.48
C LEU A 146 -2.47 25.96 -0.39
N ARG A 147 -2.43 24.89 -1.19
CA ARG A 147 -1.39 24.69 -2.19
C ARG A 147 -1.73 25.35 -3.53
N GLU A 148 -2.97 25.18 -4.01
CA GLU A 148 -3.38 25.66 -5.35
C GLU A 148 -3.46 27.18 -5.42
N LEU A 149 -3.96 27.85 -4.38
CA LEU A 149 -4.12 29.31 -4.40
C LEU A 149 -2.76 30.02 -4.51
N PRO A 150 -1.75 29.75 -3.65
CA PRO A 150 -0.44 30.35 -3.80
C PRO A 150 0.24 29.96 -5.11
N PHE A 151 0.02 28.75 -5.62
CA PHE A 151 0.60 28.30 -6.88
C PHE A 151 0.09 29.16 -8.04
N SER A 152 -1.22 29.35 -8.17
CA SER A 152 -1.83 30.21 -9.19
C SER A 152 -1.41 31.67 -9.03
N LEU A 153 -1.41 32.20 -7.80
CA LEU A 153 -1.03 33.59 -7.52
C LEU A 153 0.42 33.91 -7.90
N ILE A 154 1.33 32.93 -7.85
CA ILE A 154 2.73 33.09 -8.27
C ILE A 154 2.88 32.82 -9.77
N GLN A 155 2.24 31.78 -10.29
CA GLN A 155 2.43 31.34 -11.67
C GLN A 155 1.99 32.40 -12.68
N TYR A 156 0.82 33.03 -12.51
CA TYR A 156 0.29 33.98 -13.50
C TYR A 156 1.16 35.24 -13.67
N PRO A 157 1.56 35.96 -12.60
CA PRO A 157 2.46 37.11 -12.75
C PRO A 157 3.83 36.74 -13.34
N VAL A 158 4.41 35.61 -12.93
CA VAL A 158 5.68 35.13 -13.47
C VAL A 158 5.55 34.80 -14.95
N TRP A 159 4.46 34.14 -15.34
CA TRP A 159 4.20 33.82 -16.74
C TRP A 159 4.01 35.07 -17.60
N GLU A 160 3.24 36.05 -17.14
CA GLU A 160 2.99 37.31 -17.86
C GLU A 160 4.27 38.15 -17.99
N THR A 161 5.12 38.19 -16.96
CA THR A 161 6.41 38.91 -17.02
C THR A 161 7.39 38.25 -17.97
N LEU A 162 7.52 36.91 -17.94
CA LEU A 162 8.32 36.14 -18.89
C LEU A 162 7.82 36.32 -20.33
N LYS A 163 6.51 36.27 -20.52
CA LYS A 163 5.85 36.49 -21.81
C LYS A 163 6.22 37.84 -22.39
N ARG A 164 6.01 38.93 -21.63
CA ARG A 164 6.33 40.31 -22.06
C ARG A 164 7.82 40.51 -22.35
N PHE A 165 8.68 39.89 -21.55
CA PHE A 165 10.12 39.93 -21.78
C PHE A 165 10.47 39.29 -23.13
N MET A 166 9.90 38.12 -23.42
CA MET A 166 10.15 37.39 -24.66
C MET A 166 9.55 38.09 -25.89
N GLU A 167 8.38 38.73 -25.74
CA GLU A 167 7.77 39.56 -26.79
C GLU A 167 8.67 40.74 -27.15
N ARG A 168 9.20 41.47 -26.15
CA ARG A 168 10.17 42.57 -26.36
C ARG A 168 11.47 42.09 -27.01
N TYR A 169 11.95 40.93 -26.58
CA TYR A 169 13.14 40.30 -27.17
C TYR A 169 12.94 39.99 -28.66
N ASN A 170 11.80 39.39 -29.02
CA ASN A 170 11.47 39.11 -30.41
C ASN A 170 11.32 40.40 -31.23
N GLN A 171 10.61 41.42 -30.71
CA GLN A 171 10.46 42.73 -31.38
C GLN A 171 11.81 43.35 -31.71
N SER A 172 12.76 43.31 -30.76
CA SER A 172 14.12 43.84 -30.96
C SER A 172 14.93 43.05 -31.99
N ARG A 173 14.57 41.79 -32.29
CA ARG A 173 15.36 40.89 -33.13
C ARG A 173 14.81 40.73 -34.55
N THR A 174 13.49 40.79 -34.73
CA THR A 174 12.84 40.60 -36.04
C THR A 174 12.15 41.85 -36.59
N GLY A 175 12.09 42.96 -35.83
CA GLY A 175 11.52 44.23 -36.30
C GLY A 175 10.02 44.19 -36.66
N GLY A 176 9.32 43.09 -36.35
CA GLY A 176 7.90 42.86 -36.66
C GLY A 176 7.03 42.66 -35.41
N SER A 177 5.75 42.27 -35.61
CA SER A 177 4.82 41.93 -34.52
C SER A 177 5.48 40.96 -33.54
N GLY A 178 5.67 41.37 -32.28
CA GLY A 178 6.30 40.61 -31.21
C GLY A 178 5.59 39.33 -30.77
N SER A 179 4.88 38.66 -31.67
CA SER A 179 4.15 37.44 -31.41
C SER A 179 5.09 36.32 -30.96
N LEU A 180 4.64 35.53 -30.00
CA LEU A 180 5.40 34.40 -29.47
C LEU A 180 5.14 33.15 -30.32
N SER A 181 6.20 32.44 -30.65
CA SER A 181 6.08 31.07 -31.16
C SER A 181 5.45 30.17 -30.09
N LYS A 182 4.69 29.14 -30.50
CA LYS A 182 4.09 28.14 -29.59
C LYS A 182 5.12 27.57 -28.60
N GLY A 183 6.36 27.32 -29.05
CA GLY A 183 7.44 26.83 -28.20
C GLY A 183 7.96 27.86 -27.19
N GLN A 184 8.00 29.15 -27.56
CA GLN A 184 8.40 30.21 -26.63
C GLN A 184 7.31 30.45 -25.55
N PHE A 185 6.05 30.38 -25.95
CA PHE A 185 4.91 30.45 -25.04
C PHE A 185 4.91 29.25 -24.08
N ALA A 186 5.17 28.04 -24.59
CA ALA A 186 5.36 26.82 -23.80
C ALA A 186 6.47 26.98 -22.75
N LEU A 187 7.63 27.50 -23.18
CA LEU A 187 8.79 27.68 -22.32
C LEU A 187 8.50 28.68 -21.19
N CYS A 188 7.84 29.79 -21.49
CA CYS A 188 7.40 30.75 -20.48
C CYS A 188 6.47 30.09 -19.45
N GLY A 189 5.53 29.26 -19.91
CA GLY A 189 4.62 28.48 -19.06
C GLY A 189 5.36 27.49 -18.17
N ALA A 190 6.30 26.72 -18.74
CA ALA A 190 7.11 25.74 -18.02
C ALA A 190 8.01 26.40 -16.96
N MET A 191 8.67 27.51 -17.29
CA MET A 191 9.50 28.27 -16.34
C MET A 191 8.68 28.88 -15.20
N ALA A 192 7.52 29.46 -15.52
CA ALA A 192 6.61 30.00 -14.51
C ALA A 192 6.06 28.91 -13.59
N GLY A 193 5.65 27.78 -14.15
CA GLY A 193 5.20 26.61 -13.40
C GLY A 193 6.30 26.01 -12.52
N ALA A 194 7.53 25.91 -13.03
CA ALA A 194 8.68 25.44 -12.26
C ALA A 194 8.98 26.34 -11.06
N LEU A 195 9.00 27.67 -11.24
CA LEU A 195 9.25 28.62 -10.17
C LEU A 195 8.12 28.61 -9.13
N ALA A 196 6.86 28.66 -9.57
CA ALA A 196 5.71 28.57 -8.68
C ALA A 196 5.66 27.22 -7.93
N GLY A 197 6.01 26.13 -8.62
CA GLY A 197 6.12 24.79 -8.05
C GLY A 197 7.19 24.70 -6.97
N ALA A 198 8.36 25.32 -7.20
CA ALA A 198 9.43 25.40 -6.22
C ALA A 198 8.99 26.16 -4.96
N CYS A 199 8.42 27.36 -5.13
CA CYS A 199 7.95 28.19 -4.01
C CYS A 199 6.84 27.51 -3.19
N THR A 200 6.01 26.68 -3.82
CA THR A 200 4.88 26.00 -3.17
C THR A 200 5.18 24.55 -2.78
N THR A 201 6.44 24.12 -2.86
CA THR A 201 6.86 22.77 -2.42
C THR A 201 6.55 22.48 -0.95
N PRO A 202 6.75 23.43 0.00
CA PRO A 202 6.37 23.19 1.40
C PRO A 202 4.89 22.86 1.60
N PHE A 203 3.98 23.56 0.91
CA PHE A 203 2.53 23.29 1.01
C PHE A 203 2.13 21.92 0.47
N ASP A 204 2.86 21.44 -0.53
CA ASP A 204 2.61 20.14 -1.16
C ASP A 204 3.11 18.97 -0.30
N VAL A 205 4.24 19.14 0.39
CA VAL A 205 4.71 18.18 1.43
C VAL A 205 3.69 18.11 2.57
N VAL A 206 3.15 19.24 3.01
CA VAL A 206 2.13 19.24 4.08
C VAL A 206 0.83 18.58 3.62
N LYS A 207 0.36 18.89 2.40
CA LYS A 207 -0.81 18.24 1.79
C LYS A 207 -0.66 16.72 1.75
N THR A 208 0.46 16.23 1.21
CA THR A 208 0.69 14.78 1.07
C THR A 208 0.79 14.08 2.42
N ARG A 209 1.44 14.68 3.42
CA ARG A 209 1.48 14.15 4.79
C ARG A 209 0.10 14.04 5.43
N ILE A 210 -0.80 15.02 5.21
CA ILE A 210 -2.18 15.00 5.71
C ILE A 210 -3.01 13.91 5.00
N MET A 211 -2.88 13.78 3.68
CA MET A 211 -3.66 12.81 2.89
C MET A 211 -3.26 11.35 3.17
N LEU A 212 -2.00 11.13 3.56
CA LEU A 212 -1.44 9.83 3.92
C LEU A 212 -1.58 9.45 5.41
N ALA A 213 -2.06 10.36 6.26
CA ALA A 213 -2.17 10.08 7.70
C ALA A 213 -3.37 9.15 8.02
N GLU A 214 -3.09 8.02 8.66
CA GLU A 214 -4.11 7.07 9.14
C GLU A 214 -4.81 7.57 10.43
N LYS A 215 -6.06 7.15 10.59
CA LYS A 215 -7.03 7.58 11.63
C LYS A 215 -6.57 7.49 13.09
N GLN A 216 -5.58 6.63 13.42
CA GLN A 216 -5.07 6.43 14.79
C GLN A 216 -3.82 7.23 15.14
N SER A 217 -3.29 8.03 14.21
CA SER A 217 -2.18 8.94 14.51
C SER A 217 -2.70 10.32 14.92
N ALA A 218 -1.97 11.03 15.79
CA ALA A 218 -2.32 12.36 16.29
C ALA A 218 -2.71 13.36 15.19
N PHE A 219 -2.33 13.11 13.93
CA PHE A 219 -2.63 13.82 12.67
C PHE A 219 -4.11 13.88 12.27
N SER A 220 -4.97 13.13 12.96
CA SER A 220 -6.36 12.95 12.63
C SER A 220 -7.21 14.25 12.60
N THR A 221 -6.77 15.27 13.35
CA THR A 221 -7.49 16.53 13.60
C THR A 221 -6.60 17.77 13.46
N ILE A 222 -5.44 17.64 12.82
CA ILE A 222 -4.35 18.61 12.97
C ILE A 222 -4.45 19.80 12.02
N ASN A 223 -4.43 21.01 12.58
CA ASN A 223 -4.18 22.26 11.87
C ASN A 223 -2.93 22.18 10.98
N VAL A 224 -3.03 22.64 9.73
CA VAL A 224 -1.91 22.68 8.74
C VAL A 224 -0.60 23.21 9.36
N LEU A 225 -0.70 24.16 10.29
CA LEU A 225 0.43 24.73 11.03
C LEU A 225 1.20 23.71 11.88
N THR A 226 0.48 22.80 12.54
CA THR A 226 1.07 21.79 13.42
C THR A 226 1.75 20.69 12.61
N VAL A 227 1.17 20.27 11.48
CA VAL A 227 1.85 19.35 10.54
C VAL A 227 3.13 19.99 10.01
N THR A 228 3.08 21.28 9.66
CA THR A 228 4.26 22.03 9.19
C THR A 228 5.35 22.07 10.27
N ARG A 229 5.00 22.38 11.52
CA ARG A 229 5.94 22.37 12.66
C ARG A 229 6.55 20.99 12.90
N LEU A 230 5.77 19.93 12.75
CA LEU A 230 6.25 18.57 12.94
C LEU A 230 7.23 18.15 11.83
N VAL A 231 6.91 18.41 10.56
CA VAL A 231 7.83 18.15 9.44
C VAL A 231 9.15 18.91 9.61
N TYR A 232 9.05 20.15 10.10
CA TYR A 232 10.22 20.97 10.43
C TYR A 232 11.03 20.37 11.59
N ALA A 233 10.38 19.87 12.64
CA ALA A 233 11.05 19.23 13.76
C ALA A 233 11.73 17.89 13.38
N GLU A 234 11.11 17.10 12.50
CA GLU A 234 11.64 15.79 12.06
C GLU A 234 12.85 15.90 11.11
N ALA A 235 12.82 16.86 10.18
CA ALA A 235 13.78 16.90 9.07
C ALA A 235 14.23 18.31 8.65
N GLY A 236 13.87 19.33 9.41
CA GLY A 236 14.24 20.72 9.16
C GLY A 236 13.76 21.26 7.81
N PHE A 237 14.46 22.27 7.31
CA PHE A 237 14.19 22.87 6.00
C PHE A 237 14.30 21.88 4.83
N ARG A 238 15.20 20.88 4.91
CA ARG A 238 15.34 19.85 3.87
C ARG A 238 14.10 18.96 3.75
N GLY A 239 13.38 18.74 4.86
CA GLY A 239 12.12 18.00 4.86
C GLY A 239 10.99 18.73 4.12
N LEU A 240 10.89 20.05 4.28
CA LEU A 240 9.85 20.87 3.63
C LEU A 240 10.04 20.98 2.10
N PHE A 241 11.25 20.77 1.61
CA PHE A 241 11.56 20.74 0.16
C PHE A 241 11.82 19.32 -0.37
N ALA A 242 11.41 18.28 0.37
CA ALA A 242 11.50 16.91 -0.09
C ALA A 242 10.66 16.70 -1.36
N GLY A 243 11.29 16.18 -2.42
CA GLY A 243 10.63 15.97 -3.73
C GLY A 243 10.57 17.20 -4.64
N LEU A 244 11.30 18.29 -4.33
CA LEU A 244 11.39 19.49 -5.18
C LEU A 244 11.81 19.17 -6.62
N VAL A 245 12.88 18.40 -6.80
CA VAL A 245 13.42 18.06 -8.14
C VAL A 245 12.39 17.27 -8.96
N PRO A 246 11.83 16.15 -8.46
CA PRO A 246 10.72 15.47 -9.13
C PRO A 246 9.58 16.42 -9.50
N ARG A 247 9.15 17.30 -8.58
CA ARG A 247 8.05 18.22 -8.83
C ARG A 247 8.32 19.21 -9.96
N VAL A 248 9.50 19.84 -9.96
CA VAL A 248 9.86 20.81 -11.01
C VAL A 248 9.99 20.10 -12.36
N SER A 249 10.61 18.92 -12.38
CA SER A 249 10.70 18.09 -13.59
C SER A 249 9.33 17.68 -14.12
N LEU A 250 8.41 17.26 -13.24
CA LEU A 250 7.03 16.90 -13.60
C LEU A 250 6.30 18.06 -14.29
N LEU A 251 6.39 19.27 -13.75
CA LEU A 251 5.73 20.46 -14.31
C LEU A 251 6.35 20.87 -15.67
N ALA A 252 7.67 20.84 -15.78
CA ALA A 252 8.38 21.21 -17.00
C ALA A 252 8.15 20.18 -18.13
N ILE A 253 8.29 18.89 -17.83
CA ILE A 253 8.09 17.79 -18.78
C ILE A 253 6.62 17.70 -19.18
N GLY A 254 5.71 17.71 -18.20
CA GLY A 254 4.27 17.62 -18.44
C GLY A 254 3.74 18.75 -19.31
N GLY A 255 4.14 20.00 -19.05
CA GLY A 255 3.75 21.14 -19.86
C GLY A 255 4.28 21.08 -21.30
N SER A 256 5.53 20.62 -21.48
CA SER A 256 6.14 20.47 -22.81
C SER A 256 5.46 19.38 -23.64
N ILE A 257 5.20 18.23 -23.01
CA ILE A 257 4.51 17.10 -23.64
C ILE A 257 3.07 17.48 -24.00
N PHE A 258 2.35 18.14 -23.09
CA PHE A 258 0.95 18.54 -23.32
C PHE A 258 0.80 19.39 -24.58
N LEU A 259 1.66 20.39 -24.76
CA LEU A 259 1.56 21.30 -25.89
C LEU A 259 1.91 20.62 -27.22
N GLY A 260 2.91 19.73 -27.23
CA GLY A 260 3.23 18.92 -28.41
C GLY A 260 2.11 17.95 -28.77
N LEU A 261 1.56 17.24 -27.78
CA LEU A 261 0.47 16.29 -28.01
C LEU A 261 -0.85 16.97 -28.36
N TYR A 262 -1.16 18.14 -27.78
CA TYR A 262 -2.41 18.85 -28.07
C TYR A 262 -2.54 19.21 -29.55
N ASP A 263 -1.46 19.67 -30.18
CA ASP A 263 -1.47 19.98 -31.62
C ASP A 263 -1.71 18.71 -32.47
N ILE A 264 -1.09 17.59 -32.10
CA ILE A 264 -1.25 16.29 -32.78
C ILE A 264 -2.68 15.76 -32.62
N THR A 265 -3.18 15.73 -31.38
CA THR A 265 -4.53 15.23 -31.08
C THR A 265 -5.59 16.14 -31.68
N LYS A 266 -5.39 17.47 -31.70
CA LYS A 266 -6.30 18.41 -32.37
C LYS A 266 -6.41 18.13 -33.87
N ALA A 267 -5.30 17.90 -34.56
CA ALA A 267 -5.31 17.54 -35.99
C ALA A 267 -6.00 16.20 -36.26
N PHE A 268 -5.79 15.21 -35.39
CA PHE A 268 -6.46 13.91 -35.48
C PHE A 268 -7.98 14.03 -35.28
N TRP A 269 -8.41 14.73 -34.23
CA TRP A 269 -9.83 14.89 -33.91
C TRP A 269 -10.55 15.77 -34.91
N SER A 270 -9.93 16.84 -35.43
CA SER A 270 -10.55 17.65 -36.48
C SER A 270 -10.83 16.82 -37.73
N HIS A 271 -9.85 16.04 -38.18
CA HIS A 271 -10.01 15.19 -39.36
C HIS A 271 -11.03 14.06 -39.14
N THR A 272 -11.10 13.50 -37.93
CA THR A 272 -12.05 12.44 -37.59
C THR A 272 -13.48 12.96 -37.48
N LEU A 273 -13.67 14.12 -36.83
CA LEU A 273 -14.98 14.76 -36.66
C LEU A 273 -15.53 15.32 -37.98
N ASP A 274 -14.68 15.68 -38.94
CA ASP A 274 -15.12 16.09 -40.28
C ASP A 274 -15.61 14.91 -41.13
N ARG A 275 -15.13 13.70 -40.86
CA ARG A 275 -15.44 12.49 -41.64
C ARG A 275 -16.74 11.81 -41.23
N CYS A 276 -17.16 11.97 -39.99
CA CYS A 276 -18.35 11.31 -39.45
C CYS A 276 -19.51 12.32 -39.29
N ARG A 277 -20.46 12.27 -40.23
CA ARG A 277 -21.62 13.19 -40.33
C ARG A 277 -22.95 12.50 -39.96
N ASP A 278 -22.92 11.56 -39.02
CA ASP A 278 -24.02 10.65 -38.69
C ASP A 278 -24.99 11.16 -37.59
N PRO A 279 -26.23 10.64 -37.49
CA PRO A 279 -27.23 11.09 -36.51
C PRO A 279 -26.82 10.98 -35.02
N PHE A 280 -25.86 10.10 -34.68
CA PHE A 280 -25.25 10.03 -33.34
C PHE A 280 -24.54 11.35 -32.95
N TYR A 281 -23.98 12.06 -33.93
CA TYR A 281 -23.30 13.36 -33.75
C TYR A 281 -24.26 14.48 -33.38
N HIS A 282 -25.51 14.42 -33.86
CA HIS A 282 -26.53 15.41 -33.53
C HIS A 282 -27.04 15.29 -32.09
N TRP A 283 -27.00 14.07 -31.52
CA TRP A 283 -27.25 13.81 -30.11
C TRP A 283 -26.07 14.26 -29.23
N LEU A 284 -24.83 13.96 -29.65
CA LEU A 284 -23.61 14.43 -28.99
C LEU A 284 -23.59 15.97 -28.87
N LEU A 285 -23.91 16.69 -29.97
CA LEU A 285 -23.93 18.16 -30.05
C LEU A 285 -24.98 18.86 -29.16
N LYS A 286 -26.00 18.12 -28.70
CA LYS A 286 -27.04 18.62 -27.77
C LYS A 286 -26.75 18.30 -26.31
N ALA A 287 -25.73 17.49 -26.04
CA ALA A 287 -25.41 17.03 -24.70
C ALA A 287 -24.82 18.19 -23.86
N SER A 288 -25.14 18.23 -22.57
CA SER A 288 -24.59 19.22 -21.64
C SER A 288 -23.09 18.96 -21.38
N ALA A 289 -22.35 19.93 -20.83
CA ALA A 289 -20.93 19.75 -20.51
C ALA A 289 -20.65 18.51 -19.63
N VAL A 290 -21.65 18.06 -18.85
CA VAL A 290 -21.61 16.86 -18.02
C VAL A 290 -21.70 15.58 -18.87
N ASP A 291 -22.53 15.58 -19.90
CA ASP A 291 -22.71 14.44 -20.81
C ASP A 291 -21.46 14.19 -21.65
N TYR A 292 -20.78 15.25 -22.09
CA TYR A 292 -19.49 15.14 -22.78
C TYR A 292 -18.39 14.57 -21.87
N ALA A 293 -18.38 14.91 -20.58
CA ALA A 293 -17.42 14.35 -19.62
C ALA A 293 -17.65 12.84 -19.40
N LEU A 294 -18.91 12.39 -19.37
CA LEU A 294 -19.28 10.97 -19.27
C LEU A 294 -18.95 10.19 -20.55
N ILE A 295 -19.10 10.81 -21.73
CA ILE A 295 -18.73 10.21 -23.01
C ILE A 295 -17.22 10.12 -23.17
N ILE A 296 -16.46 11.15 -22.77
CA ILE A 296 -15.00 11.12 -22.72
C ILE A 296 -14.55 10.04 -21.74
N TYR A 297 -15.18 9.93 -20.57
CA TYR A 297 -14.94 8.84 -19.62
C TYR A 297 -15.20 7.47 -20.26
N SER A 298 -16.33 7.29 -20.95
CA SER A 298 -16.67 6.03 -21.61
C SER A 298 -15.70 5.69 -22.74
N ILE A 299 -15.38 6.63 -23.63
CA ILE A 299 -14.45 6.43 -24.75
C ILE A 299 -13.04 6.17 -24.23
N VAL A 300 -12.56 6.91 -23.24
CA VAL A 300 -11.21 6.72 -22.68
C VAL A 300 -11.11 5.41 -21.89
N VAL A 301 -12.12 5.07 -21.09
CA VAL A 301 -12.15 3.81 -20.34
C VAL A 301 -12.35 2.63 -21.29
N HIS A 302 -13.07 2.75 -22.40
CA HIS A 302 -13.15 1.68 -23.39
C HIS A 302 -11.84 1.59 -24.20
N PHE A 303 -11.33 2.68 -24.79
CA PHE A 303 -10.15 2.62 -25.66
C PHE A 303 -8.84 2.35 -24.91
N PHE A 304 -8.65 2.95 -23.73
CA PHE A 304 -7.45 2.72 -22.90
C PHE A 304 -7.66 1.70 -21.80
N GLY A 305 -8.88 1.50 -21.29
CA GLY A 305 -9.16 0.41 -20.36
C GLY A 305 -9.07 -0.94 -21.05
N LEU A 306 -9.51 -1.11 -22.31
CA LEU A 306 -9.25 -2.36 -23.04
C LEU A 306 -7.75 -2.55 -23.35
N TYR A 307 -7.01 -1.50 -23.69
CA TYR A 307 -5.57 -1.61 -23.99
C TYR A 307 -4.67 -1.77 -22.74
N ALA A 308 -5.10 -1.27 -21.58
CA ALA A 308 -4.40 -1.42 -20.30
C ALA A 308 -4.87 -2.65 -19.50
N MET A 309 -6.10 -3.13 -19.70
CA MET A 309 -6.59 -4.38 -19.10
C MET A 309 -6.05 -5.61 -19.83
N ASP A 310 -5.77 -5.53 -21.14
CA ASP A 310 -5.21 -6.68 -21.89
C ASP A 310 -3.69 -6.89 -21.71
N ARG A 311 -2.99 -6.02 -20.98
CA ARG A 311 -1.56 -6.21 -20.64
C ARG A 311 -1.22 -6.19 -19.16
N PHE A 312 -2.23 -6.19 -18.29
CA PHE A 312 -2.03 -6.33 -16.84
C PHE A 312 -2.83 -7.51 -16.26
N LYS A 313 -2.80 -8.68 -16.91
CA LYS A 313 -2.62 -9.92 -16.15
C LYS A 313 -1.16 -9.93 -15.70
N ALA A 314 -0.89 -9.27 -14.57
CA ALA A 314 0.37 -9.50 -13.87
C ALA A 314 0.43 -11.01 -13.60
N PRO A 315 1.48 -11.73 -14.04
CA PRO A 315 1.69 -13.07 -13.56
C PRO A 315 1.90 -12.93 -12.05
N THR A 316 0.93 -13.39 -11.26
CA THR A 316 1.18 -13.97 -9.95
C THR A 316 2.11 -15.14 -10.20
N SER A 317 3.40 -14.83 -10.37
CA SER A 317 4.45 -15.83 -10.41
C SER A 317 4.51 -16.40 -8.99
N ALA A 318 3.67 -17.41 -8.79
CA ALA A 318 3.92 -18.51 -7.89
C ALA A 318 5.39 -18.88 -8.04
N ILE A 319 6.09 -18.89 -6.91
CA ILE A 319 7.41 -19.46 -6.84
C ILE A 319 7.27 -20.92 -7.26
N ASP A 320 8.13 -21.26 -8.20
CA ASP A 320 8.29 -22.55 -8.85
C ASP A 320 8.37 -23.67 -7.80
N LEU A 321 7.26 -24.38 -7.60
CA LEU A 321 7.16 -25.50 -6.65
C LEU A 321 7.49 -26.85 -7.32
N CYS A 322 8.32 -26.85 -8.37
CA CYS A 322 8.73 -28.07 -9.07
C CYS A 322 10.08 -28.66 -8.63
N TYR A 323 10.73 -28.17 -7.57
CA TYR A 323 12.06 -28.68 -7.19
C TYR A 323 12.10 -29.82 -6.15
N PHE A 324 11.00 -30.16 -5.46
CA PHE A 324 11.01 -31.28 -4.50
C PHE A 324 9.77 -32.18 -4.57
N ILE A 325 9.64 -32.90 -5.68
CA ILE A 325 8.83 -34.13 -5.70
C ILE A 325 9.77 -35.30 -5.97
N LYS A 326 10.34 -35.85 -4.90
CA LYS A 326 10.72 -37.26 -4.88
C LYS A 326 9.81 -37.97 -3.88
N GLN A 327 8.92 -38.77 -4.47
CA GLN A 327 7.95 -39.68 -3.86
C GLN A 327 8.32 -40.17 -2.46
N ARG A 328 7.35 -40.14 -1.53
CA ARG A 328 7.20 -41.22 -0.55
C ARG A 328 5.76 -41.37 -0.06
N LYS A 329 5.45 -42.64 0.23
CA LYS A 329 4.13 -43.27 0.36
C LYS A 329 3.36 -42.82 1.61
N LYS A 330 2.03 -42.93 1.51
CA LYS A 330 1.05 -42.99 2.61
C LYS A 330 1.66 -43.61 3.87
N SER A 331 1.78 -42.80 4.93
CA SER A 331 1.94 -43.30 6.30
C SER A 331 0.60 -43.19 7.01
N GLU A 332 0.26 -44.23 7.74
CA GLU A 332 -0.99 -44.40 8.47
C GLU A 332 -1.17 -43.35 9.57
N PHE A 333 -2.43 -42.96 9.78
CA PHE A 333 -2.88 -41.94 10.72
C PHE A 333 -2.65 -42.43 12.16
N VAL A 334 -1.73 -41.82 12.91
CA VAL A 334 -1.52 -42.12 14.34
C VAL A 334 -2.43 -41.23 15.18
N SER A 335 -3.31 -41.86 15.94
CA SER A 335 -4.50 -41.30 16.60
C SER A 335 -4.25 -40.63 17.96
N ASN A 336 -3.21 -39.79 18.12
CA ASN A 336 -2.90 -39.16 19.43
C ASN A 336 -2.56 -37.64 19.36
N VAL A 337 -2.91 -36.94 18.27
CA VAL A 337 -2.70 -35.49 18.16
C VAL A 337 -3.94 -34.75 18.69
N PRO A 338 -3.79 -33.72 19.56
CA PRO A 338 -4.91 -32.86 19.97
C PRO A 338 -5.66 -32.31 18.76
N PRO A 339 -6.98 -32.07 18.86
CA PRO A 339 -7.73 -31.45 17.78
C PRO A 339 -7.07 -30.13 17.40
N MET A 340 -6.75 -29.99 16.12
CA MET A 340 -6.08 -28.84 15.56
C MET A 340 -6.99 -28.21 14.50
N TYR A 341 -7.25 -26.92 14.66
CA TYR A 341 -7.92 -26.10 13.65
C TYR A 341 -7.01 -24.93 13.31
N PHE A 342 -6.84 -24.63 12.03
CA PHE A 342 -6.12 -23.43 11.63
C PHE A 342 -6.78 -22.74 10.44
N ALA A 343 -6.62 -21.42 10.41
CA ALA A 343 -7.07 -20.58 9.32
C ALA A 343 -5.94 -19.61 8.95
N LEU A 344 -5.71 -19.44 7.65
CA LEU A 344 -4.75 -18.48 7.12
C LEU A 344 -5.46 -17.19 6.70
N GLY A 345 -4.73 -16.07 6.67
CA GLY A 345 -5.24 -14.80 6.17
C GLY A 345 -6.29 -14.12 7.07
N VAL A 346 -6.31 -14.47 8.36
CA VAL A 346 -7.30 -13.94 9.33
C VAL A 346 -7.22 -12.42 9.48
N ASN A 347 -6.02 -11.87 9.43
CA ASN A 347 -5.78 -10.44 9.37
C ASN A 347 -5.32 -10.04 7.97
N GLN A 348 -6.21 -9.38 7.22
CA GLN A 348 -5.95 -8.95 5.85
C GLN A 348 -5.02 -7.72 5.74
N CYS A 349 -4.70 -7.09 6.86
CA CYS A 349 -3.79 -5.93 6.92
C CYS A 349 -2.33 -6.32 7.15
N ALA A 350 -2.05 -7.57 7.56
CA ALA A 350 -0.69 -8.09 7.74
C ALA A 350 -0.23 -8.82 6.47
N ASP A 351 1.07 -8.81 6.20
CA ASP A 351 1.66 -9.51 5.05
C ASP A 351 1.44 -11.03 5.16
N GLY A 352 1.53 -11.56 6.39
CA GLY A 352 1.11 -12.91 6.75
C GLY A 352 0.22 -12.91 7.98
N SER A 353 -0.80 -13.77 8.00
CA SER A 353 -1.53 -14.00 9.25
C SER A 353 -2.07 -15.42 9.33
N ALA A 354 -2.12 -15.93 10.55
CA ALA A 354 -2.67 -17.24 10.84
C ALA A 354 -3.41 -17.20 12.18
N TYR A 355 -4.41 -18.05 12.29
CA TYR A 355 -5.10 -18.39 13.53
C TYR A 355 -4.96 -19.89 13.72
N LEU A 356 -4.64 -20.30 14.94
CA LEU A 356 -4.46 -21.69 15.31
C LEU A 356 -5.20 -21.96 16.62
N GLU A 357 -6.03 -22.98 16.61
CA GLU A 357 -6.53 -23.66 17.80
C GLU A 357 -5.79 -24.99 17.90
N TYR A 358 -5.08 -25.17 19.01
CA TYR A 358 -4.38 -26.41 19.30
C TYR A 358 -4.82 -26.91 20.67
N GLY A 359 -5.65 -27.94 20.68
CA GLY A 359 -6.34 -28.37 21.91
C GLY A 359 -7.27 -27.28 22.44
N ARG A 360 -6.94 -26.72 23.60
CA ARG A 360 -7.71 -25.63 24.24
C ARG A 360 -7.10 -24.24 24.03
N THR A 361 -5.87 -24.18 23.54
CA THR A 361 -5.15 -22.91 23.36
C THR A 361 -5.51 -22.30 22.01
N LYS A 362 -5.82 -21.00 22.02
CA LYS A 362 -6.15 -20.23 20.81
C LYS A 362 -5.14 -19.12 20.62
N VAL A 363 -4.49 -19.12 19.47
CA VAL A 363 -3.40 -18.19 19.16
C VAL A 363 -3.59 -17.58 17.79
N MET A 364 -3.33 -16.29 17.68
CA MET A 364 -3.28 -15.57 16.42
C MET A 364 -1.87 -15.02 16.20
N CYS A 365 -1.37 -15.15 14.98
CA CYS A 365 -0.09 -14.59 14.58
C CYS A 365 -0.25 -13.65 13.38
N CYS A 366 0.48 -12.54 13.40
CA CYS A 366 0.63 -11.61 12.29
C CYS A 366 2.12 -11.45 11.97
N VAL A 367 2.46 -11.49 10.69
CA VAL A 367 3.79 -11.23 10.15
C VAL A 367 3.71 -9.95 9.34
N CYS A 368 4.56 -8.98 9.66
CA CYS A 368 4.68 -7.71 8.96
C CYS A 368 6.14 -7.53 8.53
N GLY A 369 6.39 -7.22 7.26
CA GLY A 369 7.73 -7.00 6.73
C GLY A 369 7.90 -7.51 5.30
N PRO A 370 9.05 -7.21 4.66
CA PRO A 370 10.29 -6.77 5.28
C PRO A 370 10.45 -5.24 5.39
N VAL A 371 10.89 -4.75 6.55
CA VAL A 371 11.34 -3.36 6.74
C VAL A 371 12.84 -3.27 6.46
N GLU A 372 13.28 -2.33 5.62
CA GLU A 372 14.72 -2.20 5.29
C GLU A 372 15.57 -1.83 6.52
N LEU A 373 16.65 -2.59 6.74
CA LEU A 373 17.68 -2.34 7.74
C LEU A 373 19.01 -1.97 7.07
N LYS A 374 19.92 -1.37 7.84
CA LYS A 374 21.31 -1.13 7.39
C LYS A 374 22.20 -2.36 7.52
N GLN A 375 21.79 -3.32 8.35
CA GLN A 375 22.50 -4.56 8.65
C GLN A 375 21.84 -5.74 7.93
N ASP A 376 22.36 -6.95 8.13
CA ASP A 376 21.83 -8.18 7.56
C ASP A 376 20.38 -8.46 8.00
N GLY A 377 19.73 -9.39 7.31
CA GLY A 377 18.34 -9.73 7.56
C GLY A 377 18.11 -10.15 9.01
N GLN A 378 17.07 -9.63 9.66
CA GLN A 378 16.77 -9.92 11.06
C GLN A 378 15.31 -10.30 11.24
N LEU A 379 15.08 -11.35 12.03
CA LEU A 379 13.76 -11.70 12.50
C LEU A 379 13.53 -11.04 13.87
N VAL A 380 12.38 -10.41 14.06
CA VAL A 380 12.00 -9.83 15.36
C VAL A 380 10.65 -10.36 15.77
N THR A 381 10.62 -11.04 16.90
CA THR A 381 9.43 -11.68 17.45
C THR A 381 8.87 -10.87 18.62
N SER A 382 7.56 -10.89 18.77
CA SER A 382 6.83 -10.36 19.92
C SER A 382 5.76 -11.36 20.29
N PHE A 383 5.83 -11.89 21.51
CA PHE A 383 4.85 -12.80 22.07
C PHE A 383 4.06 -12.07 23.15
N ARG A 384 2.73 -11.99 23.00
CA ARG A 384 1.85 -11.26 23.92
C ARG A 384 0.62 -12.05 24.30
N PHE A 385 0.08 -11.77 25.47
CA PHE A 385 -1.20 -12.29 25.92
C PHE A 385 -2.27 -11.20 25.79
N ALA A 386 -3.44 -11.56 25.24
CA ALA A 386 -4.55 -10.63 25.23
C ALA A 386 -5.03 -10.37 26.68
N PRO A 387 -5.55 -9.18 27.01
CA PRO A 387 -6.01 -8.88 28.38
C PRO A 387 -7.10 -9.83 28.91
N PHE A 388 -7.78 -10.52 28.00
CA PHE A 388 -8.84 -11.50 28.27
C PHE A 388 -8.41 -12.95 28.07
N SER A 389 -7.13 -13.21 27.77
CA SER A 389 -6.67 -14.57 27.42
C SER A 389 -6.55 -15.51 28.61
N SER A 390 -6.48 -14.97 29.82
CA SER A 390 -6.40 -15.71 31.08
C SER A 390 -7.50 -15.25 32.02
N GLN A 391 -8.06 -16.18 32.81
CA GLN A 391 -9.05 -15.83 33.83
C GLN A 391 -8.45 -14.96 34.94
N ILE A 392 -7.14 -15.09 35.17
CA ILE A 392 -6.38 -14.24 36.09
C ILE A 392 -6.00 -12.96 35.36
N ARG A 393 -6.32 -11.81 35.96
CA ARG A 393 -5.97 -10.49 35.41
C ARG A 393 -4.45 -10.30 35.49
N ARG A 394 -3.80 -10.17 34.33
CA ARG A 394 -2.37 -9.85 34.24
C ARG A 394 -2.15 -8.34 34.35
N ASP A 395 -1.15 -7.92 35.13
CA ASP A 395 -0.85 -6.51 35.34
C ASP A 395 -0.23 -5.86 34.08
N THR A 396 -0.39 -4.55 33.95
CA THR A 396 -0.12 -3.81 32.70
C THR A 396 1.38 -3.54 32.43
N PHE A 397 2.26 -3.89 33.36
CA PHE A 397 3.70 -3.70 33.24
C PHE A 397 4.37 -4.93 32.61
N LYS A 398 4.50 -4.93 31.27
CA LYS A 398 5.30 -5.85 30.42
C LYS A 398 6.00 -6.98 31.21
N ASP A 399 5.29 -8.09 31.39
CA ASP A 399 5.79 -9.23 32.14
C ASP A 399 7.15 -9.70 31.58
N ALA A 400 8.10 -9.98 32.48
CA ALA A 400 9.39 -10.57 32.11
C ALA A 400 9.22 -11.88 31.31
N GLU A 401 8.12 -12.60 31.54
CA GLU A 401 7.74 -13.81 30.80
C GLU A 401 7.38 -13.56 29.33
N GLU A 402 6.65 -12.50 28.98
CA GLU A 402 6.37 -12.19 27.56
C GLU A 402 7.66 -11.94 26.78
N LYS A 403 8.62 -11.28 27.42
CA LYS A 403 9.95 -11.05 26.85
C LYS A 403 10.72 -12.37 26.70
N ARG A 404 10.65 -13.26 27.69
CA ARG A 404 11.26 -14.61 27.64
C ARG A 404 10.67 -15.45 26.50
N LEU A 405 9.35 -15.47 26.37
CA LEU A 405 8.65 -16.20 25.30
C LEU A 405 8.95 -15.63 23.91
N SER A 406 9.06 -14.31 23.80
CA SER A 406 9.47 -13.65 22.55
C SER A 406 10.87 -14.14 22.11
N GLN A 407 11.82 -14.25 23.04
CA GLN A 407 13.16 -14.77 22.76
C GLN A 407 13.13 -16.25 22.37
N LEU A 408 12.36 -17.08 23.07
CA LEU A 408 12.21 -18.50 22.73
C LEU A 408 11.58 -18.69 21.35
N LEU A 409 10.57 -17.89 21.01
CA LEU A 409 9.95 -17.88 19.68
C LEU A 409 10.96 -17.51 18.58
N LEU A 410 11.87 -16.57 18.86
CA LEU A 410 12.94 -16.20 17.92
C LEU A 410 13.88 -17.38 17.69
N THR A 411 14.38 -18.00 18.76
CA THR A 411 15.27 -19.16 18.70
C THR A 411 14.64 -20.33 17.94
N ALA A 412 13.32 -20.52 18.06
CA ALA A 412 12.62 -21.60 17.37
C ALA A 412 12.47 -21.38 15.86
N LEU A 413 12.31 -20.13 15.40
CA LEU A 413 12.00 -19.77 14.02
C LEU A 413 13.21 -19.33 13.19
N GLU A 414 14.25 -18.81 13.83
CA GLU A 414 15.43 -18.31 13.13
C GLU A 414 16.12 -19.39 12.27
N PRO A 415 16.28 -20.66 12.72
CA PRO A 415 16.89 -21.71 11.91
C PRO A 415 16.02 -22.18 10.74
N SER A 416 14.70 -21.95 10.81
CA SER A 416 13.76 -22.40 9.77
C SER A 416 13.66 -21.43 8.60
N VAL A 417 14.05 -20.17 8.76
CA VAL A 417 13.89 -19.11 7.74
C VAL A 417 15.19 -18.87 6.97
N ILE A 418 15.10 -18.72 5.65
CA ILE A 418 16.25 -18.39 4.80
C ILE A 418 16.52 -16.88 4.86
N LEU A 419 17.26 -16.42 5.87
CA LEU A 419 17.58 -15.00 6.05
C LEU A 419 18.38 -14.40 4.88
N ASP A 420 19.19 -15.22 4.19
CA ASP A 420 19.99 -14.81 3.03
C ASP A 420 19.14 -14.40 1.81
N SER A 421 17.89 -14.87 1.74
CA SER A 421 16.96 -14.51 0.67
C SER A 421 16.46 -13.06 0.78
N PHE A 422 16.64 -12.42 1.95
CA PHE A 422 16.22 -11.04 2.21
C PHE A 422 17.35 -10.20 2.84
N PRO A 423 18.44 -9.95 2.09
CA PRO A 423 19.56 -9.14 2.60
C PRO A 423 19.03 -7.75 2.94
N ARG A 424 19.24 -7.33 4.19
CA ARG A 424 18.78 -6.03 4.73
C ARG A 424 17.27 -5.91 4.98
N GLY A 425 16.55 -7.02 5.16
CA GLY A 425 15.13 -7.01 5.52
C GLY A 425 14.86 -7.39 6.98
N LYS A 426 13.92 -6.72 7.64
CA LYS A 426 13.41 -7.09 8.96
C LYS A 426 11.98 -7.59 8.90
N TYR A 427 11.75 -8.82 9.33
CA TYR A 427 10.40 -9.35 9.54
C TYR A 427 10.01 -9.23 11.01
N GLN A 428 8.84 -8.65 11.25
CA GLN A 428 8.25 -8.56 12.57
C GLN A 428 7.12 -9.58 12.70
N ILE A 429 7.32 -10.55 13.59
CA ILE A 429 6.36 -11.61 13.90
C ILE A 429 5.73 -11.27 15.24
N ALA A 430 4.41 -11.10 15.25
CA ALA A 430 3.64 -10.81 16.44
C ALA A 430 2.65 -11.94 16.72
N VAL A 431 2.93 -12.72 17.76
CA VAL A 431 2.05 -13.76 18.28
C VAL A 431 1.23 -13.18 19.43
N THR A 432 -0.09 -13.36 19.36
CA THR A 432 -1.03 -12.94 20.40
C THR A 432 -1.85 -14.15 20.85
N VAL A 433 -1.72 -14.53 22.12
CA VAL A 433 -2.53 -15.57 22.73
C VAL A 433 -3.91 -14.99 23.06
N LEU A 434 -4.95 -15.64 22.55
CA LEU A 434 -6.34 -15.24 22.72
C LEU A 434 -7.02 -16.02 23.85
N ASP A 435 -6.62 -17.27 24.05
CA ASP A 435 -7.10 -18.15 25.12
C ASP A 435 -5.93 -19.06 25.53
N ASP A 436 -5.52 -19.00 26.79
CA ASP A 436 -4.44 -19.84 27.32
C ASP A 436 -4.91 -21.22 27.81
N GLY A 437 -6.22 -21.49 27.77
CA GLY A 437 -6.81 -22.79 28.09
C GLY A 437 -6.73 -23.17 29.58
N THR A 438 -6.46 -22.22 30.48
CA THR A 438 -6.33 -22.47 31.93
C THR A 438 -7.64 -22.85 32.63
N GLU A 439 -7.60 -23.92 33.41
CA GLU A 439 -8.51 -24.15 34.55
C GLU A 439 -7.79 -23.76 35.86
N LEU A 440 -8.54 -23.45 36.92
CA LEU A 440 -8.16 -22.63 38.09
C LEU A 440 -6.88 -23.04 38.89
N ASN A 441 -6.18 -24.13 38.56
CA ASN A 441 -5.05 -24.66 39.34
C ASN A 441 -3.73 -24.98 38.57
N ASP A 442 -3.64 -24.86 37.24
CA ASP A 442 -2.45 -25.31 36.46
C ASP A 442 -1.75 -24.20 35.64
N TYR A 443 -1.17 -23.22 36.33
CA TYR A 443 -0.53 -22.05 35.69
C TYR A 443 0.74 -22.36 34.88
N VAL A 444 1.53 -23.36 35.27
CA VAL A 444 2.80 -23.71 34.58
C VAL A 444 2.52 -24.47 33.27
N CYS A 445 1.44 -25.25 33.22
CA CYS A 445 1.01 -26.04 32.08
C CYS A 445 0.62 -25.15 30.88
N SER A 446 -0.04 -24.01 31.13
CA SER A 446 -0.55 -23.14 30.06
C SER A 446 0.52 -22.39 29.27
N THR A 447 1.65 -22.04 29.89
CA THR A 447 2.67 -21.19 29.23
C THR A 447 3.47 -21.97 28.18
N SER A 448 3.82 -23.23 28.46
CA SER A 448 4.48 -24.11 27.50
C SER A 448 3.58 -24.41 26.29
N SER A 449 2.29 -24.68 26.53
CA SER A 449 1.30 -24.90 25.48
C SER A 449 1.03 -23.67 24.62
N CYS A 450 1.05 -22.48 25.22
CA CYS A 450 0.97 -21.23 24.47
C CYS A 450 2.19 -21.04 23.55
N LEU A 451 3.39 -21.40 24.01
CA LEU A 451 4.60 -21.29 23.20
C LEU A 451 4.60 -22.28 22.03
N SER A 452 4.27 -23.54 22.27
CA SER A 452 4.23 -24.56 21.21
C SER A 452 3.18 -24.25 20.14
N ALA A 453 1.97 -23.83 20.55
CA ALA A 453 0.95 -23.34 19.64
C ALA A 453 1.40 -22.06 18.91
N GLY A 454 2.06 -21.13 19.61
CA GLY A 454 2.57 -19.89 19.03
C GLY A 454 3.64 -20.10 17.96
N ILE A 455 4.56 -21.06 18.15
CA ILE A 455 5.58 -21.41 17.16
C ILE A 455 4.93 -21.94 15.89
N THR A 456 4.03 -22.92 16.02
CA THR A 456 3.32 -23.51 14.88
C THR A 456 2.46 -22.47 14.15
N CYS A 457 1.77 -21.58 14.89
CA CYS A 457 0.98 -20.49 14.32
C CYS A 457 1.84 -19.45 13.58
N ALA A 458 3.01 -19.12 14.13
CA ALA A 458 3.96 -18.21 13.49
C ALA A 458 4.52 -18.78 12.19
N THR A 459 4.87 -20.08 12.18
CA THR A 459 5.28 -20.79 10.96
C THR A 459 4.20 -20.73 9.89
N LEU A 460 2.93 -21.00 10.24
CA LEU A 460 1.80 -20.88 9.31
C LEU A 460 1.64 -19.46 8.76
N ALA A 461 1.81 -18.44 9.60
CA ALA A 461 1.75 -17.04 9.17
C ALA A 461 2.93 -16.66 8.25
N LEU A 462 4.12 -17.22 8.47
CA LEU A 462 5.29 -17.06 7.58
C LEU A 462 5.07 -17.73 6.22
N VAL A 463 4.46 -18.92 6.19
CA VAL A 463 4.03 -19.58 4.94
C VAL A 463 3.06 -18.68 4.18
N HIS A 464 2.04 -18.14 4.86
CA HIS A 464 1.07 -17.25 4.24
C HIS A 464 1.71 -15.94 3.73
N ALA A 465 2.72 -15.41 4.42
CA ALA A 465 3.51 -14.27 3.96
C ALA A 465 4.41 -14.58 2.75
N GLY A 466 4.55 -15.85 2.36
CA GLY A 466 5.45 -16.26 1.28
C GLY A 466 6.94 -16.15 1.63
N VAL A 467 7.28 -16.21 2.93
CA VAL A 467 8.67 -16.21 3.39
C VAL A 467 9.31 -17.54 3.07
N GLN A 468 10.49 -17.53 2.47
CA GLN A 468 11.23 -18.76 2.15
C GLN A 468 11.77 -19.40 3.43
N MET A 469 11.49 -20.69 3.60
CA MET A 469 11.86 -21.47 4.77
C MET A 469 12.52 -22.79 4.35
N TYR A 470 13.48 -23.26 5.12
CA TYR A 470 14.11 -24.57 4.92
C TYR A 470 13.16 -25.71 5.29
N ASP A 471 12.36 -25.52 6.35
CA ASP A 471 11.37 -26.47 6.84
C ASP A 471 10.31 -25.74 7.69
N LEU A 472 9.18 -26.39 7.97
CA LEU A 472 8.18 -25.89 8.90
C LEU A 472 8.62 -26.16 10.34
N ALA A 473 8.83 -25.11 11.14
CA ALA A 473 9.03 -25.25 12.58
C ALA A 473 7.68 -25.59 13.27
N ILE A 474 7.61 -26.76 13.89
CA ILE A 474 6.43 -27.23 14.63
C ILE A 474 6.76 -27.24 16.11
N GLY A 475 5.97 -26.50 16.90
CA GLY A 475 6.02 -26.51 18.35
C GLY A 475 5.15 -27.61 18.93
N LEU A 476 5.68 -28.35 19.89
CA LEU A 476 5.02 -29.47 20.56
C LEU A 476 5.25 -29.41 22.07
N ASP A 477 4.25 -29.87 22.81
CA ASP A 477 4.40 -30.18 24.23
C ASP A 477 4.61 -31.69 24.40
N VAL A 478 5.67 -32.05 25.11
CA VAL A 478 5.97 -33.43 25.47
C VAL A 478 5.95 -33.56 26.98
N MET A 479 5.21 -34.54 27.46
CA MET A 479 5.02 -34.81 28.87
C MET A 479 6.07 -35.82 29.31
N SER A 480 6.98 -35.41 30.20
CA SER A 480 7.95 -36.33 30.78
C SER A 480 7.40 -36.85 32.10
N ARG A 481 7.03 -38.13 32.13
CA ARG A 481 6.69 -38.80 33.40
C ARG A 481 7.98 -38.97 34.19
N ALA A 482 8.08 -38.29 35.32
CA ALA A 482 9.18 -38.50 36.25
C ALA A 482 9.16 -39.95 36.74
N LEU A 483 10.14 -40.74 36.32
CA LEU A 483 10.37 -42.11 36.82
C LEU A 483 10.88 -42.04 38.27
N ASN A 484 10.04 -41.66 39.23
CA ASN A 484 10.33 -41.80 40.66
C ASN A 484 9.09 -42.37 41.37
N SER A 485 9.10 -43.68 41.59
CA SER A 485 8.06 -44.44 42.29
C SER A 485 7.99 -44.20 43.80
N ASN A 486 8.67 -43.21 44.37
CA ASN A 486 8.81 -43.05 45.83
C ASN A 486 8.49 -41.65 46.39
N SER A 487 7.93 -40.73 45.61
CA SER A 487 7.42 -39.44 46.14
C SER A 487 6.01 -39.16 45.62
N PRO A 488 4.99 -39.01 46.49
CA PRO A 488 3.60 -38.72 46.08
C PRO A 488 3.41 -37.29 45.53
N GLU A 489 4.49 -36.50 45.41
CA GLU A 489 4.49 -35.13 44.87
C GLU A 489 5.21 -35.03 43.50
N GLY A 490 5.23 -36.12 42.72
CA GLY A 490 5.79 -36.11 41.36
C GLY A 490 4.82 -35.46 40.37
N GLY A 491 4.81 -34.13 40.27
CA GLY A 491 4.04 -33.42 39.24
C GLY A 491 4.54 -33.74 37.83
N ASP A 492 3.62 -33.99 36.90
CA ASP A 492 3.95 -34.20 35.49
C ASP A 492 4.64 -32.95 34.92
N LEU A 493 5.87 -33.09 34.43
CA LEU A 493 6.64 -32.00 33.85
C LEU A 493 6.39 -31.93 32.33
N ILE A 494 5.85 -30.81 31.87
CA ILE A 494 5.62 -30.55 30.45
C ILE A 494 6.77 -29.71 29.90
N SER A 495 7.47 -30.26 28.90
CA SER A 495 8.53 -29.57 28.17
C SER A 495 8.02 -29.15 26.79
N SER A 496 8.34 -27.93 26.37
CA SER A 496 8.03 -27.43 25.02
C SER A 496 9.23 -27.63 24.11
N VAL A 497 9.00 -28.22 22.94
CA VAL A 497 10.03 -28.55 21.95
C VAL A 497 9.59 -28.01 20.60
N ALA A 498 10.52 -27.43 19.85
CA ALA A 498 10.31 -27.00 18.47
C ALA A 498 11.18 -27.85 17.54
N VAL A 499 10.56 -28.39 16.50
CA VAL A 499 11.18 -29.39 15.61
C VAL A 499 10.93 -29.01 14.15
N MET A 500 11.95 -29.24 13.33
CA MET A 500 11.89 -29.22 11.87
C MET A 500 11.90 -30.69 11.38
N PRO A 501 10.72 -31.25 11.04
CA PRO A 501 10.58 -32.69 10.80
C PRO A 501 11.24 -33.18 9.51
N GLN A 502 11.28 -32.39 8.43
CA GLN A 502 11.95 -32.77 7.18
C GLN A 502 13.47 -32.78 7.33
N LEU A 503 14.01 -31.86 8.14
CA LEU A 503 15.44 -31.78 8.42
C LEU A 503 15.88 -32.65 9.59
N ASN A 504 14.94 -33.29 10.29
CA ASN A 504 15.17 -34.08 11.50
C ASN A 504 15.99 -33.29 12.55
N GLN A 505 15.67 -32.01 12.72
CA GLN A 505 16.43 -31.07 13.55
C GLN A 505 15.55 -30.45 14.64
N VAL A 506 16.07 -30.36 15.86
CA VAL A 506 15.42 -29.62 16.97
C VAL A 506 15.93 -28.18 16.95
N THR A 507 15.04 -27.20 16.90
CA THR A 507 15.40 -25.76 16.89
C THR A 507 15.39 -25.17 18.29
N MET A 508 14.47 -25.63 19.14
CA MET A 508 14.33 -25.13 20.51
C MET A 508 13.89 -26.25 21.44
N PHE A 509 14.48 -26.30 22.64
CA PHE A 509 14.01 -27.14 23.73
C PHE A 509 13.90 -26.29 25.01
N ASN A 510 12.73 -26.28 25.62
CA ASN A 510 12.45 -25.53 26.84
C ASN A 510 11.79 -26.48 27.86
N GLY A 511 12.62 -27.01 28.76
CA GLY A 511 12.23 -27.92 29.85
C GLY A 511 13.02 -27.63 31.12
N THR A 512 12.44 -27.94 32.28
CA THR A 512 13.07 -27.74 33.60
C THR A 512 14.01 -28.90 33.94
N SER A 513 15.16 -28.59 34.55
CA SER A 513 16.29 -29.52 34.78
C SER A 513 16.00 -30.74 35.68
N LEU A 514 14.84 -30.80 36.33
CA LEU A 514 14.49 -31.86 37.28
C LEU A 514 14.05 -33.16 36.60
N GLY A 515 13.51 -33.12 35.37
CA GLY A 515 12.96 -34.30 34.67
C GLY A 515 13.94 -35.10 33.81
N LEU A 516 15.12 -34.56 33.49
CA LEU A 516 16.04 -35.10 32.47
C LEU A 516 17.28 -35.78 33.06
N ARG A 517 17.13 -36.54 34.15
CA ARG A 517 18.27 -37.17 34.84
C ARG A 517 18.91 -38.33 34.07
N SER A 518 18.30 -38.85 33.01
CA SER A 518 18.86 -39.92 32.15
C SER A 518 18.85 -39.55 30.67
N LEU A 519 19.92 -39.91 29.95
CA LEU A 519 20.04 -39.73 28.50
C LEU A 519 18.96 -40.53 27.74
N ASP A 520 18.57 -41.69 28.26
CA ASP A 520 17.50 -42.52 27.68
C ASP A 520 16.14 -41.83 27.78
N GLY A 521 15.85 -41.13 28.89
CA GLY A 521 14.60 -40.39 29.04
C GLY A 521 14.50 -39.22 28.06
N LEU A 522 15.60 -38.49 27.83
CA LEU A 522 15.64 -37.43 26.82
C LEU A 522 15.45 -37.99 25.40
N ARG A 523 16.06 -39.14 25.10
CA ARG A 523 15.92 -39.80 23.80
C ARG A 523 14.47 -40.19 23.52
N THR A 524 13.79 -40.80 24.48
CA THR A 524 12.38 -41.19 24.33
C THR A 524 11.48 -39.96 24.11
N VAL A 525 11.71 -38.88 24.86
CA VAL A 525 10.97 -37.61 24.71
C VAL A 525 11.17 -37.01 23.31
N MET A 526 12.40 -37.04 22.79
CA MET A 526 12.69 -36.53 21.45
C MET A 526 12.09 -37.42 20.36
N GLU A 527 12.20 -38.74 20.46
CA GLU A 527 11.59 -39.69 19.51
C GLU A 527 10.06 -39.52 19.45
N GLU A 528 9.42 -39.30 20.60
CA GLU A 528 7.99 -38.97 20.67
C GLU A 528 7.69 -37.61 20.00
N ALA A 529 8.51 -36.58 20.26
CA ALA A 529 8.36 -35.26 19.65
C ALA A 529 8.43 -35.34 18.11
N PHE A 530 9.42 -36.03 17.56
CA PHE A 530 9.57 -36.20 16.11
C PHE A 530 8.38 -36.94 15.49
N THR A 531 7.94 -38.04 16.11
CA THR A 531 6.79 -38.81 15.62
C THR A 531 5.51 -37.96 15.59
N ARG A 532 5.29 -37.15 16.62
CA ARG A 532 4.14 -36.23 16.69
C ARG A 532 4.28 -35.06 15.69
N ALA A 533 5.48 -34.53 15.52
CA ALA A 533 5.77 -33.46 14.57
C ALA A 533 5.49 -33.90 13.13
N GLU A 534 5.90 -35.11 12.76
CA GLU A 534 5.65 -35.67 11.42
C GLU A 534 4.15 -35.81 11.13
N SER A 535 3.37 -36.26 12.12
CA SER A 535 1.91 -36.36 11.97
C SER A 535 1.27 -34.98 11.76
N ILE A 536 1.66 -33.99 12.56
CA ILE A 536 1.15 -32.61 12.43
C ILE A 536 1.57 -32.01 11.09
N TYR A 537 2.82 -32.20 10.70
CA TYR A 537 3.35 -31.75 9.42
C TYR A 537 2.52 -32.31 8.26
N ALA A 538 2.23 -33.62 8.27
CA ALA A 538 1.44 -34.27 7.23
C ALA A 538 0.02 -33.68 7.14
N THR A 539 -0.62 -33.39 8.29
CA THR A 539 -1.94 -32.74 8.32
C THR A 539 -1.89 -31.32 7.79
N ILE A 540 -0.94 -30.50 8.24
CA ILE A 540 -0.78 -29.11 7.79
C ILE A 540 -0.50 -29.08 6.28
N HIS A 541 0.49 -29.85 5.83
CA HIS A 541 0.89 -29.90 4.44
C HIS A 541 -0.25 -30.40 3.52
N GLY A 542 -0.98 -31.44 3.93
CA GLY A 542 -2.14 -31.94 3.17
C GLY A 542 -3.26 -30.90 3.04
N THR A 543 -3.54 -30.16 4.10
CA THR A 543 -4.57 -29.11 4.11
C THR A 543 -4.14 -27.90 3.29
N LEU A 544 -2.89 -27.43 3.43
CA LEU A 544 -2.33 -26.34 2.61
C LEU A 544 -2.38 -26.68 1.12
N TYR A 545 -1.99 -27.91 0.75
CA TYR A 545 -2.07 -28.39 -0.62
C TYR A 545 -3.50 -28.38 -1.16
N SER A 546 -4.48 -28.79 -0.34
CA SER A 546 -5.90 -28.78 -0.74
C SER A 546 -6.43 -27.35 -0.97
N ILE A 547 -6.06 -26.41 -0.10
CA ILE A 547 -6.43 -24.99 -0.23
C ILE A 547 -5.87 -24.43 -1.55
N MET A 548 -4.56 -24.60 -1.78
CA MET A 548 -3.89 -24.09 -2.98
C MET A 548 -4.44 -24.70 -4.27
N LYS A 549 -4.81 -26.00 -4.26
CA LYS A 549 -5.37 -26.67 -5.45
C LYS A 549 -6.79 -26.19 -5.79
N THR A 550 -7.56 -25.77 -4.79
CA THR A 550 -8.93 -25.27 -4.98
C THR A 550 -8.90 -23.90 -5.66
N ASP A 551 -8.00 -23.01 -5.21
CA ASP A 551 -7.76 -21.71 -5.85
C ASP A 551 -7.29 -21.86 -7.31
N TYR A 552 -6.47 -22.88 -7.61
CA TYR A 552 -6.00 -23.14 -8.97
C TYR A 552 -7.12 -23.61 -9.93
N LYS A 553 -8.11 -24.36 -9.43
CA LYS A 553 -9.24 -24.84 -10.25
C LYS A 553 -10.27 -23.74 -10.55
N GLU A 554 -10.39 -22.73 -9.70
CA GLU A 554 -11.25 -21.57 -10.00
C GLU A 554 -10.66 -20.68 -11.10
N LEU A 555 -9.34 -20.71 -11.29
CA LEU A 555 -8.63 -20.00 -12.36
C LEU A 555 -8.70 -20.69 -13.73
N GLU A 556 -9.02 -21.98 -13.79
CA GLU A 556 -9.10 -22.78 -15.03
C GLU A 556 -10.51 -22.85 -15.66
N LYS A 557 -11.53 -22.19 -15.09
CA LYS A 557 -12.81 -22.06 -15.79
C LYS A 557 -12.64 -21.16 -17.02
N PRO A 558 -12.88 -21.64 -18.24
CA PRO A 558 -12.90 -20.78 -19.41
C PRO A 558 -14.12 -19.85 -19.28
N GLU A 559 -13.87 -18.54 -19.27
CA GLU A 559 -14.87 -17.53 -19.63
C GLU A 559 -14.99 -17.43 -21.14
#